data_AF-A0A4Q7UYB3-F1
#
_entry.id   AF-A0A4Q7UYB3-F1
#
_cell.length_a   1.000
_cell.length_b   1.000
_cell.length_c   1.000
_cell.angle_alpha   90.00
_cell.angle_beta   90.00
_cell.angle_gamma   90.00
#
_symmetry.space_group_name_H-M   'P 1'
#
loop_
_entity.id
_entity.type
_entity.pdbx_description
1 polymer ?
#
loop_
_entity_poly.entity_id
_entity_poly.type
_entity_poly.pdbx_seq_one_letter_code
_entity_poly.pdbx_strand_id
1 'polypeptide(L)'
;MVHVAGDIDLSSQDGLRVALRGGLAAAPRHLVLDLSDVQFCGARALTVLAGAPCGAAGGTTCAVSGLSPVMDRLARCLWDASAPTRYPSLSHALAGIRAA
;
A
#
# COMPACT_ATOMS: atom_id res chain seq x y z
N MET A 1 1.97 -2.52 10.42
CA MET A 1 0.86 -1.99 9.59
C MET A 1 0.96 -0.48 9.58
N VAL A 2 0.67 0.14 8.44
CA VAL A 2 0.50 1.59 8.33
C VAL A 2 -0.94 1.83 7.88
N HIS A 3 -1.71 2.55 8.69
CA HIS A 3 -3.07 2.95 8.33
C HIS A 3 -3.03 4.36 7.74
N VAL A 4 -3.73 4.56 6.62
CA VAL A 4 -3.82 5.83 5.91
C VAL A 4 -5.30 6.21 5.79
N ALA A 5 -5.60 7.46 6.10
CA ALA A 5 -6.95 8.01 6.06
C ALA A 5 -6.97 9.36 5.35
N GLY A 6 -8.14 9.72 4.81
CA GLY A 6 -8.35 10.96 4.07
C GLY A 6 -7.97 10.83 2.59
N ASP A 7 -7.47 11.90 2.00
CA ASP A 7 -7.19 11.96 0.57
C ASP A 7 -5.70 11.91 0.24
N ILE A 8 -5.37 11.11 -0.77
CA ILE A 8 -4.02 10.95 -1.31
C ILE A 8 -3.92 11.65 -2.66
N ASP A 9 -3.41 12.88 -2.67
CA ASP A 9 -3.25 13.72 -3.85
C ASP A 9 -1.78 14.12 -4.06
N LEU A 10 -1.52 15.14 -4.89
CA LEU A 10 -0.16 15.63 -5.13
C LEU A 10 0.49 16.23 -3.88
N SER A 11 -0.30 16.88 -3.03
CA SER A 11 0.17 17.55 -1.82
C SER A 11 0.45 16.56 -0.68
N SER A 12 -0.30 15.46 -0.59
CA SER A 12 -0.13 14.47 0.48
C SER A 12 0.83 13.31 0.14
N GLN A 13 1.32 13.25 -1.10
CA GLN A 13 2.26 12.21 -1.56
C GLN A 13 3.55 12.11 -0.75
N ASP A 14 4.13 13.24 -0.34
CA ASP A 14 5.36 13.22 0.45
C ASP A 14 5.13 12.68 1.86
N GLY A 15 3.98 13.00 2.46
CA GLY A 15 3.54 12.39 3.72
C GLY A 15 3.42 10.87 3.61
N LEU A 16 2.83 10.37 2.52
CA LEU A 16 2.74 8.93 2.26
C LEU A 16 4.11 8.27 2.12
N ARG A 17 5.06 8.90 1.40
CA ARG A 17 6.44 8.39 1.28
C ARG A 17 7.17 8.35 2.62
N VAL A 18 6.94 9.35 3.49
CA VAL A 18 7.51 9.38 4.85
C VAL A 18 6.92 8.26 5.69
N ALA A 19 5.59 8.07 5.68
CA ALA A 19 4.92 7.00 6.44
C ALA A 19 5.40 5.61 5.98
N LEU A 20 5.53 5.39 4.67
CA LEU A 20 6.09 4.17 4.10
C LEU A 20 7.51 3.89 4.58
N ARG A 21 8.41 4.89 4.49
CA ARG A 21 9.78 4.75 4.98
C ARG A 21 9.84 4.49 6.47
N GLY A 22 9.00 5.16 7.27
CA GLY A 22 8.89 4.93 8.70
C GLY A 22 8.44 3.50 9.03
N GLY A 23 7.44 2.98 8.32
CA GLY A 23 6.99 1.59 8.47
C GLY A 23 8.06 0.56 8.09
N LEU A 24 8.87 0.85 7.06
CA LEU A 24 9.97 -0.01 6.62
C LEU A 24 11.23 0.11 7.48
N ALA A 25 11.44 1.22 8.20
CA ALA A 25 12.62 1.43 9.03
C ALA A 25 12.76 0.39 10.17
N ALA A 26 11.63 -0.20 10.59
CA ALA A 26 11.62 -1.30 11.55
C ALA A 26 11.97 -2.67 10.94
N ALA A 27 12.31 -2.73 9.65
CA ALA A 27 12.59 -3.94 8.88
C ALA A 27 11.57 -5.08 9.13
N PRO A 28 10.25 -4.82 9.02
CA PRO A 28 9.25 -5.86 9.26
C PRO A 28 9.34 -6.93 8.17
N ARG A 29 9.04 -8.19 8.50
CA ARG A 29 8.91 -9.24 7.46
C ARG A 29 7.80 -8.92 6.46
N HIS A 30 6.69 -8.36 6.95
CA HIS A 30 5.53 -7.98 6.16
C HIS A 30 5.02 -6.60 6.56
N LEU A 31 4.78 -5.73 5.57
CA LEU A 31 4.16 -4.43 5.76
C LEU A 31 2.82 -4.38 5.00
N VAL A 32 1.73 -4.16 5.74
CA VAL A 32 0.41 -3.90 5.17
C VAL A 32 0.09 -2.41 5.27
N LEU A 33 -0.27 -1.80 4.14
CA LEU A 33 -0.88 -0.47 4.07
C LEU A 33 -2.39 -0.62 4.02
N ASP A 34 -3.05 -0.15 5.07
CA ASP A 34 -4.50 -0.14 5.12
C ASP A 34 -5.05 1.21 4.63
N LEU A 35 -5.79 1.15 3.52
CA LEU A 35 -6.34 2.30 2.80
C LEU A 35 -7.87 2.37 2.93
N SER A 36 -8.44 1.64 3.90
CA SER A 36 -9.88 1.51 4.13
C SER A 36 -10.60 2.85 4.35
N ASP A 37 -9.91 3.82 4.94
CA ASP A 37 -10.43 5.17 5.20
C ASP A 37 -9.91 6.22 4.19
N VAL A 38 -9.40 5.77 3.04
CA VAL A 38 -9.00 6.65 1.94
C VAL A 38 -10.16 6.88 0.99
N GLN A 39 -10.57 8.14 0.83
CA GLN A 39 -11.73 8.51 0.00
C GLN A 39 -11.32 8.82 -1.44
N PHE A 40 -10.16 9.46 -1.61
CA PHE A 40 -9.59 9.76 -2.91
C PHE A 40 -8.12 9.35 -2.99
N CYS A 41 -7.71 8.79 -4.14
CA CYS A 41 -6.30 8.57 -4.46
C CYS A 41 -6.06 8.90 -5.92
N GLY A 42 -5.30 9.97 -6.16
CA GLY A 42 -4.93 10.39 -7.52
C GLY A 42 -4.06 9.34 -8.21
N ALA A 43 -4.15 9.24 -9.54
CA ALA A 43 -3.40 8.24 -10.32
C ALA A 43 -1.88 8.26 -10.03
N ARG A 44 -1.30 9.46 -9.86
CA ARG A 44 0.12 9.63 -9.52
C ARG A 44 0.47 9.09 -8.13
N ALA A 45 -0.43 9.26 -7.15
CA ALA A 45 -0.25 8.69 -5.82
C ALA A 45 -0.37 7.15 -5.86
N LEU A 46 -1.27 6.62 -6.69
CA LEU A 46 -1.41 5.18 -6.89
C LEU A 46 -0.14 4.56 -7.50
N THR A 47 0.57 5.28 -8.38
CA THR A 47 1.89 4.85 -8.89
C THR A 47 2.96 4.86 -7.79
N VAL A 48 2.89 5.80 -6.83
CA VAL A 48 3.81 5.79 -5.66
C VAL A 48 3.61 4.56 -4.79
N LEU A 49 2.35 4.13 -4.60
CA LEU A 49 2.04 2.88 -3.90
C LEU A 49 2.55 1.65 -4.65
N ALA A 50 2.50 1.65 -6.00
CA ALA A 50 3.06 0.58 -6.83
C ALA A 50 4.57 0.40 -6.61
N GLY A 51 5.29 1.53 -6.53
CA GLY A 51 6.73 1.57 -6.33
C GLY A 51 7.17 1.54 -4.88
N ALA A 52 6.33 1.06 -3.95
CA ALA A 52 6.70 0.96 -2.54
C ALA A 52 8.03 0.17 -2.43
N PRO A 53 9.04 0.68 -1.70
CA PRO A 53 10.42 0.17 -1.78
C PRO A 53 10.63 -1.16 -1.04
N CYS A 54 9.60 -1.99 -0.95
CA CYS A 54 9.54 -3.17 -0.13
C CYS A 54 10.53 -4.24 -0.59
N GLY A 55 10.66 -4.44 -1.90
CA GLY A 55 11.70 -5.30 -2.48
C GLY A 55 13.12 -4.81 -2.19
N ALA A 56 13.33 -3.48 -2.05
CA ALA A 56 14.63 -2.90 -1.72
C ALA A 56 14.93 -2.94 -0.19
N ALA A 57 13.90 -3.08 0.65
CA ALA A 57 14.01 -3.16 2.10
C ALA A 57 14.28 -4.60 2.59
N GLY A 58 15.30 -5.25 2.02
CA GLY A 58 15.89 -6.48 2.57
C GLY A 58 14.96 -7.70 2.67
N GLY A 59 13.99 -7.83 1.76
CA GLY A 59 13.05 -8.96 1.75
C GLY A 59 11.73 -8.72 2.48
N THR A 60 11.44 -7.47 2.87
CA THR A 60 10.12 -7.07 3.35
C THR A 60 9.08 -7.24 2.23
N THR A 61 8.05 -8.05 2.43
CA THR A 61 6.93 -8.08 1.48
C THR A 61 5.94 -6.97 1.81
N CYS A 62 5.35 -6.35 0.79
CA CYS A 62 4.29 -5.36 0.99
C CYS A 62 2.96 -5.80 0.42
N ALA A 63 1.91 -5.38 1.12
CA ALA A 63 0.54 -5.53 0.69
C ALA A 63 -0.24 -4.24 0.94
N VAL A 64 -1.30 -4.06 0.17
CA VAL A 64 -2.31 -3.03 0.41
C VAL A 64 -3.66 -3.69 0.72
N SER A 65 -4.45 -3.03 1.57
CA SER A 65 -5.82 -3.42 1.85
C SER A 65 -6.79 -2.24 1.73
N GLY A 66 -8.07 -2.55 1.55
CA GLY A 66 -9.14 -1.54 1.65
C GLY A 66 -9.21 -0.56 0.48
N LEU A 67 -8.66 -0.91 -0.69
CA LEU A 67 -8.84 -0.09 -1.89
C LEU A 67 -10.33 0.05 -2.22
N SER A 68 -10.79 1.28 -2.46
CA SER A 68 -12.12 1.48 -3.03
C SER A 68 -12.23 0.82 -4.42
N PRO A 69 -13.44 0.50 -4.92
CA PRO A 69 -13.61 -0.14 -6.24
C PRO A 69 -12.96 0.63 -7.40
N VAL A 70 -12.93 1.97 -7.30
CA VAL A 70 -12.28 2.84 -8.30
C VAL A 70 -10.77 2.73 -8.21
N MET A 71 -10.21 2.81 -6.99
CA MET A 71 -8.76 2.65 -6.77
C MET A 71 -8.27 1.27 -7.20
N ASP A 72 -9.02 0.22 -6.87
CA ASP A 72 -8.69 -1.16 -7.23
C ASP A 72 -8.73 -1.38 -8.76
N ARG A 73 -9.67 -0.74 -9.47
CA ARG A 73 -9.69 -0.72 -10.93
C ARG A 73 -8.46 -0.03 -11.50
N LEU A 74 -8.11 1.15 -11.00
CA LEU A 74 -6.92 1.87 -11.45
C LEU A 74 -5.63 1.09 -11.14
N ALA A 75 -5.55 0.44 -9.99
CA ALA A 75 -4.41 -0.38 -9.60
C ALA A 75 -4.21 -1.53 -10.60
N ARG A 76 -5.27 -2.24 -11.00
CA ARG A 76 -5.18 -3.27 -12.05
C ARG A 76 -4.62 -2.77 -13.38
N CYS A 77 -4.85 -1.51 -13.72
CA CYS A 77 -4.38 -0.93 -14.97
C CYS A 77 -2.95 -0.39 -14.88
N LEU A 78 -2.56 0.14 -13.71
CA LEU A 78 -1.33 0.89 -13.53
C LEU A 78 -0.20 0.07 -12.88
N TRP A 79 -0.53 -1.01 -12.18
CA TRP A 79 0.42 -1.82 -11.43
C TRP A 79 0.90 -3.00 -12.25
N ASP A 80 2.20 -3.25 -12.21
CA ASP A 80 2.81 -4.44 -12.78
C ASP A 80 2.96 -5.55 -11.72
N ALA A 81 3.65 -6.63 -12.09
CA ALA A 81 3.87 -7.78 -11.20
C ALA A 81 4.76 -7.47 -9.98
N SER A 82 5.46 -6.33 -9.96
CA SER A 82 6.32 -5.92 -8.85
C SER A 82 5.59 -5.11 -7.77
N ALA A 83 4.34 -4.70 -8.05
CA ALA A 83 3.53 -3.93 -7.12
C ALA A 83 3.06 -4.76 -5.90
N PRO A 84 2.66 -4.09 -4.79
CA PRO A 84 2.19 -4.76 -3.59
C PRO A 84 0.98 -5.67 -3.85
N THR A 85 0.92 -6.80 -3.12
CA THR A 85 -0.24 -7.68 -3.13
C THR A 85 -1.48 -6.93 -2.65
N ARG A 86 -2.61 -7.08 -3.35
CA ARG A 86 -3.87 -6.44 -2.99
C ARG A 86 -4.76 -7.40 -2.22
N TYR A 87 -5.29 -6.95 -1.08
CA TYR A 87 -6.30 -7.66 -0.31
C TYR A 87 -7.57 -6.80 -0.19
N PRO A 88 -8.76 -7.42 -0.10
CA PRO A 88 -10.01 -6.68 0.04
C PRO A 88 -10.13 -5.97 1.39
N SER A 89 -9.54 -6.52 2.45
CA SER A 89 -9.52 -5.90 3.79
C SER A 89 -8.26 -6.25 4.57
N LEU A 90 -7.99 -5.51 5.64
CA LEU A 90 -6.86 -5.77 6.53
C LEU A 90 -6.92 -7.20 7.10
N SER A 91 -8.09 -7.68 7.50
CA SER A 91 -8.27 -9.03 8.02
C SER A 91 -7.86 -10.10 7.00
N HIS A 92 -8.18 -9.91 5.72
CA HIS A 92 -7.75 -10.82 4.66
C HIS A 92 -6.24 -10.76 4.43
N ALA A 93 -5.63 -9.57 4.50
CA ALA A 93 -4.18 -9.42 4.40
C ALA A 93 -3.47 -10.17 5.53
N LEU A 94 -3.93 -9.99 6.78
CA LEU A 94 -3.36 -10.67 7.94
C LEU A 94 -3.54 -12.19 7.88
N ALA A 95 -4.70 -12.66 7.42
CA ALA A 95 -4.95 -14.09 7.23
C ALA A 95 -4.03 -14.68 6.15
N GLY A 96 -3.89 -14.00 5.01
CA GLY A 96 -3.02 -14.42 3.92
C GLY A 96 -1.54 -14.46 4.32
N ILE A 97 -1.07 -13.45 5.06
CA ILE A 97 0.31 -13.39 5.55
C ILE A 97 0.59 -14.50 6.57
N ARG A 98 -0.36 -14.83 7.45
CA ARG A 98 -0.18 -15.91 8.44
C ARG A 98 -0.17 -17.31 7.82
N ALA A 99 -0.73 -17.45 6.62
CA ALA A 99 -0.81 -18.70 5.90
C ALA A 99 0.36 -18.94 4.92
N ALA A 100 1.21 -17.92 4.71
CA ALA A 100 2.38 -17.95 3.83
C ALA A 100 3.66 -18.32 4.61
#